data_AF-A0A9D6KLD9-F1
#
_entry.id   AF-A0A9D6KLD9-F1
#
_cell.length_a   1.000
_cell.length_b   1.000
_cell.length_c   1.000
_cell.angle_alpha   90.00
_cell.angle_beta   90.00
_cell.angle_gamma   90.00
#
_symmetry.space_group_name_H-M   'P 1'
#
loop_
_entity.id
_entity.type
_entity.pdbx_description
1 polymer ?
#
loop_
_entity_poly.entity_id
_entity_poly.type
_entity_poly.pdbx_seq_one_letter_code
_entity_poly.pdbx_strand_id
1 'polypeptide(L)' 'MSAADQTLPPQGAFVVQFAVSSGAQRGATAGRVEHVESGRASRFRSADELLAFFTAVLAAVCDTSLAAELETKNGHNP' A
#
# COMPACT_ATOMS: atom_id res chain seq x y z
N MET A 1 25.92 4.87 -16.57
CA MET A 1 24.68 4.11 -16.31
C MET A 1 23.74 5.04 -15.57
N SER A 2 22.72 5.59 -16.24
CA SER A 2 21.81 6.55 -15.60
C SER A 2 20.76 5.78 -14.80
N ALA A 3 20.77 5.93 -13.48
CA ALA A 3 19.74 5.44 -12.55
C ALA A 3 18.49 6.36 -12.54
N ALA A 4 18.30 7.14 -13.60
CA ALA A 4 17.13 7.98 -13.78
C ALA A 4 16.01 7.08 -14.35
N ASP A 5 14.93 6.96 -13.57
CA ASP A 5 13.64 6.37 -13.95
C ASP A 5 13.40 4.88 -13.60
N GLN A 6 13.67 4.53 -12.34
CA GLN A 6 13.01 3.36 -11.70
C GLN A 6 12.06 3.89 -10.62
N THR A 7 11.09 4.71 -11.02
CA THR A 7 10.06 5.19 -10.10
C THR A 7 9.15 4.02 -9.75
N LEU A 8 9.01 3.69 -8.47
CA LEU A 8 8.05 2.67 -8.04
C LEU A 8 6.62 3.16 -8.28
N PRO A 9 5.72 2.32 -8.83
CA PRO A 9 4.34 2.72 -9.04
C PRO A 9 3.66 2.98 -7.68
N PRO A 10 2.96 4.12 -7.52
CA PRO A 10 2.40 4.53 -6.23
C PRO A 10 1.28 3.60 -5.74
N GLN A 11 0.64 2.83 -6.64
CA GLN A 11 -0.45 1.89 -6.36
C GLN A 11 -0.03 0.70 -5.50
N GLY A 12 1.28 0.41 -5.45
CA GLY A 12 1.87 -0.62 -4.60
C GLY A 12 2.79 -0.05 -3.53
N ALA A 13 2.85 1.28 -3.39
CA ALA A 13 3.82 1.95 -2.52
C ALA A 13 3.21 2.31 -1.17
N PHE A 14 3.97 2.06 -0.11
CA PHE A 14 3.58 2.36 1.26
C PHE A 14 4.70 3.12 1.98
N VAL A 15 4.32 4.06 2.83
CA VAL A 15 5.22 4.70 3.80
C VAL A 15 4.97 4.09 5.17
N VAL A 16 6.02 3.54 5.79
CA VAL A 16 5.94 2.96 7.14
C VAL A 16 6.84 3.76 8.07
N GLN A 17 6.24 4.34 9.10
CA GLN A 17 6.94 5.01 10.18
C GLN A 17 6.91 4.12 11.41
N PHE A 18 8.06 3.59 11.81
CA PHE A 18 8.20 2.88 13.09
C PHE A 18 8.29 3.86 14.25
N ALA A 19 7.64 3.52 15.36
CA ALA A 19 7.76 4.26 16.59
C ALA A 19 9.16 4.05 17.19
N VAL A 20 9.86 5.14 17.49
CA VAL A 20 11.12 5.09 18.23
C VAL A 20 10.77 4.91 19.70
N SER A 21 10.65 3.66 20.17
CA SER A 21 10.39 3.40 21.58
C SER A 21 11.66 3.68 22.38
N SER A 22 11.65 4.70 23.24
CA SER A 22 12.79 5.09 24.09
C SER A 22 13.06 4.13 25.25
N GLY A 23 12.41 2.96 25.30
CA GLY A 23 12.52 2.00 26.39
C GLY A 23 12.45 0.55 25.91
N ALA A 24 13.63 -0.09 25.87
CA ALA A 24 13.89 -1.45 26.34
C ALA A 24 13.03 -2.65 25.90
N GLN A 25 12.34 -2.63 24.76
CA GLN A 25 11.89 -3.88 24.11
C GLN A 25 12.41 -3.94 22.67
N ARG A 26 13.57 -4.58 22.46
CA ARG A 26 14.00 -5.00 21.11
C ARG A 26 12.86 -5.81 20.50
N GLY A 27 12.27 -5.32 19.41
CA GLY A 27 11.23 -6.05 18.66
C GLY A 27 9.82 -5.45 18.67
N ALA A 28 9.60 -4.28 19.28
CA ALA A 28 8.31 -3.60 19.15
C ALA A 28 8.09 -3.10 17.70
N THR A 29 7.33 -3.86 16.92
CA THR A 29 6.87 -3.49 15.58
C THR A 29 5.63 -2.63 15.70
N ALA A 30 5.77 -1.44 16.28
CA ALA A 30 4.70 -0.47 16.38
C ALA A 30 4.99 0.75 15.50
N GLY A 31 3.95 1.38 14.96
CA GLY A 31 4.12 2.51 14.06
C GLY A 31 2.85 2.96 13.36
N ARG A 32 3.03 3.70 12.26
CA ARG A 32 1.99 4.13 11.34
C ARG A 32 2.36 3.71 9.92
N VAL A 33 1.37 3.28 9.16
CA VAL A 33 1.49 2.98 7.73
C VAL A 33 0.53 3.84 6.94
N GLU A 34 0.93 4.25 5.75
CA GLU A 34 0.11 4.98 4.77
C GLU A 34 0.35 4.45 3.36
N HIS A 35 -0.72 4.27 2.60
CA HIS A 35 -0.65 3.96 1.17
C HIS A 35 -0.49 5.25 0.37
N VAL A 36 0.52 5.30 -0.51
CA VAL A 36 0.95 6.54 -1.19
C VAL A 36 -0.12 7.08 -2.13
N GLU A 37 -0.78 6.23 -2.92
CA GLU A 37 -1.77 6.70 -3.89
C GLU A 37 -3.10 7.09 -3.24
N SER A 38 -3.61 6.28 -2.30
CA SER A 38 -4.96 6.49 -1.74
C SER A 38 -4.99 7.31 -0.45
N GLY A 39 -3.84 7.56 0.18
CA GLY A 39 -3.75 8.23 1.48
C GLY A 39 -4.35 7.45 2.65
N ARG A 40 -4.84 6.21 2.42
CA ARG A 40 -5.34 5.34 3.48
C ARG A 40 -4.22 5.09 4.47
N ALA A 41 -4.50 5.24 5.77
CA ALA A 41 -3.51 5.08 6.81
C ALA A 41 -4.05 4.37 8.05
N SER A 42 -3.16 3.68 8.76
CA SER A 42 -3.47 3.02 10.03
C SER A 42 -2.27 3.04 10.97
N ARG A 43 -2.54 2.91 12.28
CA ARG A 43 -1.50 2.56 13.26
C ARG A 43 -1.43 1.04 13.39
N PHE A 44 -0.24 0.53 13.64
CA PHE A 44 -0.02 -0.88 13.91
C PHE A 44 0.81 -1.04 15.19
N ARG A 45 0.62 -2.15 15.90
CA ARG A 45 1.37 -2.54 17.09
C ARG A 45 2.12 -3.87 16.89
N SER A 46 1.90 -4.52 15.76
CA SER A 46 2.53 -5.79 15.39
C SER A 46 2.77 -5.88 13.87
N ALA A 47 3.63 -6.82 13.45
CA ALA A 47 3.86 -7.14 12.05
C ALA A 47 2.59 -7.70 11.36
N ASP A 48 1.80 -8.52 12.06
CA ASP A 48 0.53 -9.05 11.54
C ASP A 48 -0.47 -7.94 11.23
N GLU A 49 -0.59 -6.93 12.10
CA GLU A 49 -1.46 -5.78 11.84
C GLU A 49 -1.00 -4.98 10.61
N LEU A 50 0.32 -4.84 10.42
CA LEU A 50 0.89 -4.18 9.25
C LEU A 50 0.61 -4.97 7.96
N LEU A 51 0.79 -6.30 8.00
CA LEU A 51 0.54 -7.15 6.84
C LEU A 51 -0.95 -7.22 6.48
N ALA A 52 -1.83 -7.26 7.49
CA ALA A 52 -3.28 -7.19 7.28
C ALA A 52 -3.68 -5.89 6.57
N PHE A 53 -3.04 -4.78 6.92
CA PHE A 53 -3.24 -3.50 6.23
C PHE A 53 -2.80 -3.56 4.76
N PHE A 54 -1.61 -4.09 4.46
CA PHE A 54 -1.14 -4.25 3.08
C PHE A 54 -2.10 -5.09 2.24
N THR A 55 -2.50 -6.26 2.75
CA THR A 55 -3.43 -7.16 2.04
C THR A 55 -4.76 -6.46 1.75
N ALA A 56 -5.33 -5.73 2.72
CA ALA A 56 -6.60 -5.04 2.53
C ALA A 56 -6.52 -3.88 1.52
N VAL A 57 -5.37 -3.21 1.41
CA VAL A 57 -5.17 -2.15 0.40
C VAL A 57 -4.92 -2.75 -0.97
N LEU A 58 -4.03 -3.73 -1.10
CA LEU A 58 -3.70 -4.37 -2.37
C LEU A 58 -4.89 -5.11 -2.97
N ALA A 59 -5.73 -5.74 -2.15
CA ALA A 59 -6.98 -6.35 -2.63
C ALA A 59 -7.91 -5.31 -3.29
N ALA A 60 -8.03 -4.11 -2.71
CA ALA A 60 -8.86 -3.05 -3.27
C ALA A 60 -8.28 -2.48 -4.59
N VAL A 61 -6.96 -2.41 -4.72
CA VAL A 61 -6.29 -2.01 -5.97
C VAL A 61 -6.54 -3.03 -7.08
N CYS A 62 -6.40 -4.33 -6.78
CA CYS A 62 -6.70 -5.40 -7.74
C CYS A 62 -8.18 -5.39 -8.19
N ASP A 63 -9.12 -5.16 -7.28
CA ASP A 63 -10.55 -5.10 -7.60
C ASP A 63 -10.87 -3.93 -8.55
N THR A 64 -10.25 -2.78 -8.31
CA THR A 64 -10.40 -1.58 -9.16
C THR A 64 -9.81 -1.79 -10.57
N SER A 65 -8.70 -2.53 -10.68
CA SER A 65 -8.12 -2.90 -11.98
C SER A 65 -9.05 -3.80 -12.79
N LEU A 66 -9.67 -4.79 -12.14
CA LEU A 66 -10.60 -5.70 -12.79
C LEU A 66 -11.86 -4.98 -13.30
N ALA A 67 -12.35 -3.98 -12.56
CA ALA A 67 -13.47 -3.15 -12.99
C ALA A 67 -13.13 -2.32 -14.26
N ALA A 68 -11.95 -1.72 -14.31
CA ALA A 68 -11.50 -0.94 -15.47
C ALA A 68 -11.36 -1.78 -16.75
N GLU A 69 -10.95 -3.06 -16.62
CA GLU A 69 -10.84 -3.97 -17.77
C GLU A 69 -12.20 -4.37 -18.37
N LEU A 70 -13.27 -4.36 -17.57
CA LEU A 70 -14.63 -4.73 -18.01
C LEU A 70 -15.35 -3.59 -18.77
N GLU A 71 -14.99 -2.33 -18.52
CA GLU A 71 -15.59 -1.17 -19.22
C GLU A 71 -15.07 -0.98 -20.65
N THR A 72 -13.86 -1.45 -20.98
CA THR A 72 -13.28 -1.31 -22.33
C THR A 72 -13.87 -2.26 -23.38
N LYS A 73 -14.64 -3.29 -22.97
CA LYS A 73 -15.28 -4.26 -23.89
C LYS A 73 -16.70 -3.90 -24.35
N ASN A 74 -17.32 -2.87 -23.78
CA ASN A 74 -18.72 -2.49 -24.11
C ASN A 74 -18.83 -1.23 -24.97
N GLY A 75 -17.72 -0.66 -25.43
CA GLY A 75 -17.69 0.59 -26.20
C GLY A 75 -17.43 0.41 -27.70
N HIS A 76 -18.09 -0.52 -28.38
CA HIS A 76 -18.13 -0.51 -29.85
C HIS A 76 -19.45 -1.02 -30.43
N ASN A 77 -20.36 -0.08 -30.73
CA ASN A 77 -21.19 -0.01 -31.94
C ASN A 77 -22.03 1.29 -31.87
N PRO A 78 -22.34 2.01 -32.98
CA PRO A 78 -22.07 1.74 -34.39
C PRO A 78 -21.03 2.66 -35.07
#